data_AF-A0A2V5XRK0-F1
#
_entry.id   AF-A0A2V5XRK0-F1
#
_cell.length_a   1.000
_cell.length_b   1.000
_cell.length_c   1.000
_cell.angle_alpha   90.00
_cell.angle_beta   90.00
_cell.angle_gamma   90.00
#
_symmetry.space_group_name_H-M   'P 1'
#
loop_
_entity.id
_entity.type
_entity.pdbx_description
1 polymer ?
#
loop_
_entity_poly.entity_id
_entity_poly.type
_entity_poly.pdbx_seq_one_letter_code
_entity_poly.pdbx_strand_id
1 'polypeptide(L)' 'PISKDLLGERLDTSNDMQRTEVHAKRSNAHLGYVFPDPQSPTGQRYVVYSAAFHFIPIEKMKDRGYGAYVSLLDKK' A
#
# COMPACT_ATOMS: atom_id res chain seq x y z
N PRO A 1 1.98 -4.11 -2.15
CA PRO A 1 1.37 -3.06 -3.00
C PRO A 1 1.07 -3.62 -4.39
N ILE A 2 0.13 -3.03 -5.14
CA ILE A 2 -0.16 -3.47 -6.52
C ILE A 2 1.00 -3.20 -7.49
N SER A 3 1.74 -2.10 -7.27
CA SER A 3 3.02 -1.80 -7.93
C SER A 3 3.89 -0.98 -6.97
N LYS A 4 5.20 -1.25 -6.94
CA LYS A 4 6.17 -0.46 -6.17
C LYS A 4 6.37 0.94 -6.74
N ASP A 5 6.11 1.14 -8.03
CA ASP A 5 6.29 2.44 -8.69
C ASP A 5 5.30 3.49 -8.18
N LEU A 6 4.20 3.07 -7.56
CA LEU A 6 3.19 3.95 -6.98
C LEU A 6 3.55 4.45 -5.57
N LEU A 7 4.56 3.86 -4.94
CA LEU A 7 4.97 4.17 -3.57
C LEU A 7 6.34 4.86 -3.54
N GLY A 8 6.49 5.83 -2.66
CA GLY A 8 7.77 6.34 -2.21
C GLY A 8 8.08 5.83 -0.81
N GLU A 9 9.36 5.70 -0.51
CA GLU A 9 9.86 5.26 0.79
C GLU A 9 10.81 6.33 1.35
N ARG A 10 10.67 6.64 2.64
CA ARG A 10 11.51 7.63 3.31
C ARG A 10 11.92 7.13 4.69
N LEU A 11 13.15 7.42 5.09
CA LEU A 11 13.60 7.17 6.46
C LEU A 11 12.87 8.13 7.42
N ASP A 12 12.16 7.56 8.38
CA ASP A 12 11.56 8.27 9.51
C ASP A 12 12.35 7.94 10.79
N THR A 13 12.93 8.97 11.40
CA THR A 13 13.67 8.89 12.66
C THR A 13 12.93 9.55 13.83
N SER A 14 11.62 9.78 13.68
CA SER A 14 10.80 10.41 14.72
C SER A 14 10.56 9.46 15.91
N ASN A 15 10.28 10.05 17.08
CA ASN A 15 9.95 9.32 18.32
C ASN A 15 11.03 8.32 18.75
N ASP A 16 12.30 8.64 18.51
CA ASP A 16 13.46 7.77 18.80
C ASP A 16 13.39 6.37 18.14
N MET A 17 12.61 6.24 17.07
CA MET A 17 12.49 5.02 16.27
C MET A 17 13.12 5.23 14.89
N GLN A 18 13.70 4.19 14.31
CA GLN A 18 14.12 4.18 12.91
C GLN A 18 13.18 3.29 12.09
N ARG A 19 12.39 3.90 11.21
CA ARG A 19 11.36 3.22 10.41
C ARG A 19 11.39 3.67 8.96
N THR A 20 10.82 2.87 8.07
CA THR A 20 10.61 3.26 6.68
C THR A 20 9.17 3.70 6.49
N GLU A 21 8.99 5.01 6.35
CA GLU A 21 7.73 5.63 5.97
C GLU A 21 7.39 5.26 4.53
N VAL A 22 6.11 4.99 4.27
CA VAL A 22 5.57 4.75 2.93
C VAL A 22 4.55 5.83 2.62
N HIS A 23 4.74 6.52 1.49
CA HIS A 23 3.83 7.55 0.99
C HIS A 23 3.44 7.31 -0.47
N ALA A 24 2.30 7.85 -0.89
CA ALA A 24 1.85 7.76 -2.27
C ALA A 24 2.68 8.68 -3.17
N LYS A 25 3.31 8.16 -4.24
CA LYS A 25 4.15 8.99 -5.13
C LYS A 25 3.40 10.17 -5.78
N ARG A 26 2.10 10.00 -6.07
CA ARG A 26 1.32 11.00 -6.80
C ARG A 26 0.85 12.17 -5.94
N SER A 27 0.44 11.91 -4.70
CA SER A 27 -0.13 12.92 -3.79
C SER A 27 0.79 13.28 -2.63
N ASN A 28 1.89 12.54 -2.45
CA ASN A 28 2.75 12.59 -1.27
C ASN A 28 2.00 12.33 0.05
N ALA A 29 0.82 11.68 -0.01
CA ALA A 29 0.05 11.35 1.17
C ALA A 29 0.74 10.26 1.97
N HIS A 30 0.87 10.48 3.29
CA HIS A 30 1.37 9.48 4.21
C HIS A 30 0.40 8.29 4.25
N LEU A 31 0.91 7.07 3.99
CA LEU A 31 0.11 5.84 4.01
C LEU A 31 0.36 5.02 5.28
N GLY A 32 1.59 5.06 5.79
CA GLY A 32 2.03 4.31 6.96
C GLY A 32 3.50 3.93 6.87
N TYR A 33 3.82 2.68 7.22
CA TYR A 33 5.19 2.19 7.35
C TYR A 33 5.35 0.78 6.76
N VAL A 34 6.56 0.43 6.37
CA VAL A 34 6.94 -0.93 5.96
C VAL A 34 8.00 -1.49 6.89
N PHE A 35 7.84 -2.77 7.24
CA PHE A 35 8.75 -3.51 8.10
C PHE A 35 9.15 -4.85 7.46
N PRO A 36 10.37 -5.35 7.70
CA PRO A 36 10.70 -6.73 7.38
C PRO A 36 9.78 -7.69 8.13
N ASP A 37 9.23 -8.69 7.43
CA ASP A 37 8.38 -9.72 8.01
C ASP A 37 8.65 -11.07 7.33
N PRO A 38 9.32 -12.01 8.02
CA PRO A 38 9.65 -13.32 7.45
C PRO A 38 8.42 -14.22 7.24
N GLN A 39 7.27 -13.91 7.84
CA GLN A 39 6.04 -14.67 7.62
C GLN A 39 5.28 -14.19 6.38
N SER A 40 5.58 -12.99 5.88
CA SER A 40 4.99 -12.47 4.65
C SER A 40 5.63 -13.16 3.43
N PRO A 41 4.85 -13.59 2.42
CA PRO A 41 5.39 -14.14 1.17
C PRO A 41 6.37 -13.21 0.45
N THR A 42 6.32 -11.90 0.76
CA THR A 42 7.18 -10.87 0.15
C THR A 42 8.35 -10.45 1.05
N GLY A 43 8.49 -11.05 2.22
CA GLY A 43 9.47 -10.65 3.24
C GLY A 43 9.19 -9.29 3.89
N GLN A 44 8.05 -8.66 3.58
CA GLN A 44 7.69 -7.31 4.00
C GLN A 44 6.24 -7.24 4.48
N ARG A 45 6.00 -6.42 5.50
CA ARG A 45 4.68 -6.10 6.02
C ARG A 45 4.45 -4.59 5.94
N TYR A 46 3.39 -4.22 5.22
CA TYR A 46 2.92 -2.83 5.13
C TYR A 46 1.89 -2.60 6.22
N VAL A 47 2.23 -1.72 7.17
CA VAL A 47 1.33 -1.27 8.24
C VAL A 47 0.80 0.09 7.83
N VAL A 48 -0.48 0.14 7.47
CA VAL A 48 -1.10 1.32 6.85
C VAL A 48 -2.31 1.82 7.65
N TYR A 49 -2.58 3.11 7.56
CA TYR A 49 -3.73 3.74 8.21
C TYR A 49 -4.97 3.62 7.34
N SER A 50 -6.09 3.18 7.91
CA SER A 50 -7.37 3.11 7.20
C SER A 50 -7.81 4.46 6.63
N ALA A 51 -7.53 5.56 7.34
CA ALA A 51 -7.84 6.92 6.91
C ALA A 51 -7.13 7.34 5.60
N ALA A 52 -6.06 6.66 5.20
CA ALA A 52 -5.33 6.94 3.97
C ALA A 52 -5.91 6.23 2.74
N PHE A 53 -6.92 5.36 2.91
CA PHE A 53 -7.45 4.52 1.85
C PHE A 53 -8.97 4.64 1.73
N HIS A 54 -9.44 4.49 0.49
CA HIS A 54 -10.85 4.29 0.19
C HIS A 54 -11.03 2.90 -0.40
N PHE A 55 -11.83 2.06 0.25
CA PHE A 55 -12.06 0.70 -0.21
C PHE A 55 -13.06 0.67 -1.37
N ILE A 56 -12.71 -0.06 -2.43
CA ILE A 56 -13.57 -0.29 -3.59
C ILE A 56 -13.94 -1.79 -3.63
N PRO A 57 -15.20 -2.16 -3.34
CA PRO A 57 -15.67 -3.54 -3.50
C PRO A 57 -15.56 -4.01 -4.96
N ILE A 58 -15.28 -5.30 -5.17
CA ILE A 58 -15.11 -5.91 -6.51
C ILE A 58 -16.29 -5.60 -7.43
N GLU A 59 -17.51 -5.75 -6.92
CA GLU A 59 -18.76 -5.47 -7.63
C GLU A 59 -18.82 -4.04 -8.18
N LYS A 60 -18.17 -3.07 -7.52
CA LYS A 60 -18.14 -1.65 -7.91
C LYS A 60 -16.91 -1.25 -8.69
N MET A 61 -15.94 -2.15 -8.90
CA MET A 61 -14.68 -1.81 -9.56
C MET A 61 -14.89 -1.41 -11.02
N LYS A 62 -15.72 -2.16 -11.78
CA LYS A 62 -15.98 -1.86 -13.19
C LYS A 62 -16.65 -0.49 -13.36
N ASP A 63 -17.72 -0.24 -12.62
CA ASP A 63 -18.48 1.01 -12.68
C ASP A 63 -17.66 2.24 -12.27
N ARG A 64 -16.67 2.06 -11.39
CA ARG A 64 -15.77 3.13 -10.94
C ARG A 64 -14.50 3.29 -11.79
N GLY A 65 -14.40 2.59 -12.93
CA GLY A 65 -13.26 2.70 -13.85
C GLY A 65 -12.03 1.86 -13.46
N TYR A 66 -12.15 0.97 -12.48
CA TYR A 66 -11.08 0.06 -12.04
C TYR A 66 -11.18 -1.34 -12.68
N GLY A 67 -11.96 -1.50 -13.77
CA GLY A 67 -12.18 -2.78 -14.43
C GLY A 67 -10.89 -3.50 -14.86
N ALA A 68 -9.85 -2.75 -15.25
CA ALA A 68 -8.55 -3.29 -15.64
C ALA A 68 -7.81 -4.04 -14.51
N TYR A 69 -8.16 -3.79 -13.25
CA TYR A 69 -7.51 -4.41 -12.09
C TYR A 69 -8.25 -5.65 -11.58
N VAL A 70 -9.45 -5.95 -12.10
CA VAL A 70 -10.27 -7.07 -11.62
C VAL A 70 -9.55 -8.41 -11.85
N SER A 71 -8.83 -8.56 -12.96
CA SER A 71 -8.07 -9.77 -13.29
C SER A 71 -6.93 -10.09 -12.30
N LEU A 72 -6.50 -9.12 -11.49
CA LEU A 72 -5.46 -9.35 -10.48
C LEU A 72 -6.01 -10.02 -9.21
N LEU A 73 -7.34 -10.08 -9.06
CA LEU A 73 -8.01 -10.64 -7.89
C LEU A 73 -8.38 -12.11 -8.08
N ASP A 74 -8.34 -12.61 -9.31
CA ASP A 74 -8.55 -14.01 -9.61
C ASP A 74 -7.40 -14.81 -8.98
N LYS A 75 -7.72 -15.57 -7.92
CA LYS A 75 -6.75 -16.38 -7.20
C LYS A 75 -6.09 -17.38 -8.15
N LYS A 76 -4.76 -17.36 -8.22
CA LYS A 76 -3.96 -18.55 -8.53
C LYS A 76 -3.80 -19.40 -7.29
#